data_AF-A0A965S733-F1
#
_entry.id   AF-A0A965S733-F1
#
_cell.length_a   1.000
_cell.length_b   1.000
_cell.length_c   1.000
_cell.angle_alpha   90.00
_cell.angle_beta   90.00
_cell.angle_gamma   90.00
#
_symmetry.space_group_name_H-M   'P 1'
#
loop_
_entity.id
_entity.type
_entity.pdbx_description
1 polymer ?
#
loop_
_entity_poly.entity_id
_entity_poly.type
_entity_poly.pdbx_seq_one_letter_code
_entity_poly.pdbx_strand_id
1 'polypeptide(L)'
;SKYPKVMSDHHVVEFLTDYLRMMVGGNLNVFEIEALMDAELEAHHKEEHAPADALSKLGDGMPAFGIVAAVMGVVHTMESLFLPPEELGLLIAHALVGTFLGILLSYGMVAPLAALHEQKATEASKIYDCIKAVLLASMNGYAPPVAIEFGRKVLFSTDRPSFRELEEEIKKRKA
;
A
#
# COMPACT_ATOMS: atom_id res chain seq x y z
N SER A 1 -27.16 -1.98 -11.57
CA SER A 1 -26.73 -0.96 -10.59
C SER A 1 -26.02 0.19 -11.28
N LYS A 2 -26.26 1.44 -10.85
CA LYS A 2 -25.67 2.65 -11.46
C LYS A 2 -24.15 2.85 -11.17
N TYR A 3 -23.57 2.12 -10.21
CA TYR A 3 -22.16 2.25 -9.80
C TYR A 3 -21.48 0.89 -9.53
N PRO A 4 -21.16 0.08 -10.56
CA PRO A 4 -20.64 -1.28 -10.36
C PRO A 4 -19.24 -1.32 -9.73
N LYS A 5 -18.38 -0.32 -9.99
CA LYS A 5 -17.00 -0.26 -9.45
C LYS A 5 -16.93 -0.01 -7.94
N VAL A 6 -17.91 0.71 -7.39
CA VAL A 6 -18.00 0.95 -5.94
C VAL A 6 -18.64 -0.26 -5.27
N MET A 7 -19.68 -0.82 -5.89
CA MET A 7 -20.40 -1.99 -5.37
C MET A 7 -19.57 -3.29 -5.38
N SER A 8 -18.49 -3.35 -6.15
CA SER A 8 -17.58 -4.52 -6.17
C SER A 8 -16.65 -4.56 -4.96
N ASP A 9 -16.43 -3.44 -4.29
CA ASP A 9 -15.56 -3.35 -3.13
C ASP A 9 -16.39 -3.35 -1.85
N HIS A 10 -16.32 -4.47 -1.11
CA HIS A 10 -17.10 -4.63 0.12
C HIS A 10 -16.70 -3.62 1.19
N HIS A 11 -15.40 -3.36 1.36
CA HIS A 11 -14.89 -2.48 2.42
C HIS A 11 -15.35 -1.04 2.20
N VAL A 12 -15.31 -0.58 0.95
CA VAL A 12 -15.79 0.76 0.58
C VAL A 12 -17.30 0.91 0.81
N VAL A 13 -18.08 -0.13 0.51
CA VAL A 13 -19.54 -0.12 0.71
C VAL A 13 -19.89 -0.14 2.20
N GLU A 14 -19.18 -0.94 3.00
CA GLU A 14 -19.36 -1.02 4.45
C GLU A 14 -19.05 0.32 5.11
N PHE A 15 -17.88 0.90 4.82
CA PHE A 15 -17.49 2.23 5.29
C PHE A 15 -18.54 3.29 4.92
N LEU A 16 -18.94 3.37 3.66
CA LEU A 16 -19.95 4.33 3.22
C LEU A 16 -21.29 4.15 3.95
N THR A 17 -21.75 2.90 4.09
CA THR A 17 -23.06 2.59 4.65
C THR A 17 -23.11 2.85 6.15
N ASP A 18 -22.06 2.52 6.89
CA ASP A 18 -21.98 2.74 8.33
C ASP A 18 -21.96 4.23 8.67
N TYR A 19 -21.15 5.03 7.99
CA TYR A 19 -21.14 6.48 8.21
C TYR A 19 -22.44 7.15 7.77
N LEU A 20 -23.05 6.73 6.66
CA LEU A 20 -24.38 7.23 6.27
C LEU A 20 -25.45 6.85 7.31
N ARG A 21 -25.39 5.64 7.87
CA ARG A 21 -26.29 5.20 8.95
C ARG A 21 -26.11 6.04 10.21
N MET A 22 -24.86 6.33 10.60
CA MET A 22 -24.56 7.20 11.74
C MET A 22 -25.04 8.63 11.53
N MET A 23 -24.88 9.17 10.31
CA MET A 23 -25.41 10.50 9.94
C MET A 23 -26.93 10.59 10.05
N VAL A 24 -27.66 9.54 9.67
CA VAL A 24 -29.13 9.48 9.76
C VAL A 24 -29.61 9.17 11.19
N GLY A 25 -28.82 8.44 11.98
CA GLY A 25 -29.14 8.01 13.35
C GLY A 25 -29.28 9.15 14.38
N GLY A 26 -28.73 10.34 14.09
CA GLY A 26 -28.98 11.58 14.82
C GLY A 26 -28.07 11.86 16.01
N ASN A 27 -27.72 13.16 16.13
CA ASN A 27 -27.03 13.85 17.24
C ASN A 27 -25.54 13.53 17.50
N LEU A 28 -24.78 13.27 16.43
CA LEU A 28 -23.32 13.19 16.50
C LEU A 28 -22.70 14.53 16.08
N ASN A 29 -21.73 15.01 16.86
CA ASN A 29 -20.97 16.19 16.51
C ASN A 29 -20.07 15.87 15.30
N VAL A 30 -20.01 16.78 14.31
CA VAL A 30 -19.18 16.61 13.11
C VAL A 30 -17.72 16.34 13.48
N PHE A 31 -17.22 17.00 14.53
CA PHE A 31 -15.86 16.80 15.04
C PHE A 31 -15.63 15.39 15.60
N GLU A 32 -16.62 14.79 16.24
CA GLU A 32 -16.51 13.43 16.80
C GLU A 32 -16.50 12.38 15.67
N ILE A 33 -17.30 12.58 14.64
CA ILE A 33 -17.29 11.69 13.45
C ILE A 33 -16.00 11.86 12.68
N GLU A 34 -15.49 13.08 12.52
CA GLU A 34 -14.19 13.28 11.87
C GLU A 34 -13.06 12.56 12.61
N ALA A 35 -13.02 12.68 13.94
CA ALA A 35 -12.03 11.99 14.76
C ALA A 35 -12.17 10.45 14.69
N LEU A 36 -13.40 9.94 14.64
CA LEU A 36 -13.65 8.50 14.47
C LEU A 36 -13.20 8.02 13.09
N MET A 37 -13.54 8.76 12.03
CA MET A 37 -13.10 8.47 10.66
C MET A 37 -11.57 8.48 10.56
N ASP A 38 -10.90 9.44 11.20
CA ASP A 38 -9.43 9.48 11.23
C ASP A 38 -8.84 8.27 11.94
N ALA A 39 -9.40 7.87 13.09
CA ALA A 39 -8.93 6.69 13.81
C ALA A 39 -9.11 5.40 13.01
N GLU A 40 -10.25 5.24 12.32
CA GLU A 40 -10.51 4.08 11.46
C GLU A 40 -9.59 4.07 10.23
N LEU A 41 -9.42 5.21 9.56
CA LEU A 41 -8.49 5.35 8.43
C LEU A 41 -7.05 5.04 8.84
N GLU A 42 -6.61 5.51 10.01
CA GLU A 42 -5.27 5.21 10.52
C GLU A 42 -5.10 3.71 10.81
N ALA A 43 -6.11 3.06 11.38
CA ALA A 43 -6.11 1.62 11.61
C ALA A 43 -6.04 0.85 10.29
N HIS A 44 -6.91 1.16 9.33
CA HIS A 44 -6.91 0.55 8.00
C HIS A 44 -5.57 0.75 7.28
N HIS A 45 -5.00 1.97 7.33
CA HIS A 45 -3.70 2.26 6.74
C HIS A 45 -2.60 1.40 7.39
N LYS A 46 -2.57 1.25 8.71
CA LYS A 46 -1.59 0.38 9.39
C LYS A 46 -1.76 -1.09 9.00
N GLU A 47 -2.99 -1.57 8.86
CA GLU A 47 -3.26 -2.96 8.45
C GLU A 47 -2.80 -3.22 7.01
N GLU A 48 -3.09 -2.31 6.08
CA GLU A 48 -2.67 -2.41 4.67
C GLU A 48 -1.15 -2.27 4.48
N HIS A 49 -0.45 -1.54 5.36
CA HIS A 49 1.01 -1.40 5.31
C HIS A 49 1.77 -2.55 5.98
N ALA A 50 1.13 -3.30 6.89
CA ALA A 50 1.75 -4.46 7.54
C ALA A 50 2.42 -5.47 6.57
N PRO A 51 1.82 -5.87 5.43
CA PRO A 51 2.47 -6.75 4.47
C PRO A 51 3.66 -6.09 3.76
N ALA A 52 3.59 -4.79 3.45
CA ALA A 52 4.70 -4.06 2.84
C ALA A 52 5.91 -4.00 3.79
N ASP A 53 5.65 -3.71 5.07
CA ASP A 53 6.66 -3.71 6.14
C ASP A 53 7.31 -5.08 6.33
N ALA A 54 6.51 -6.15 6.27
CA ALA A 54 7.02 -7.51 6.37
C ALA A 54 7.98 -7.86 5.20
N LEU A 55 7.62 -7.46 3.97
CA LEU A 55 8.47 -7.62 2.80
C LEU A 55 9.75 -6.79 2.90
N SER A 56 9.65 -5.55 3.39
CA SER A 56 10.81 -4.68 3.59
C SER A 56 11.82 -5.31 4.55
N LYS A 57 11.34 -5.79 5.71
CA LYS A 57 12.18 -6.52 6.70
C LYS A 57 12.79 -7.80 6.13
N LEU A 58 12.04 -8.52 5.29
CA LEU A 58 12.56 -9.70 4.60
C LEU A 58 13.68 -9.32 3.64
N GLY A 59 13.50 -8.25 2.87
CA GLY A 59 14.49 -7.68 1.95
C GLY A 59 15.79 -7.36 2.69
N ASP A 60 15.71 -6.61 3.78
CA ASP A 60 16.88 -6.25 4.60
C ASP A 60 17.62 -7.47 5.18
N GLY A 61 16.91 -8.57 5.42
CA GLY A 61 17.50 -9.81 5.93
C GLY A 61 18.15 -10.71 4.86
N MET A 62 17.76 -10.58 3.58
CA MET A 62 18.24 -11.45 2.50
C MET A 62 19.77 -11.42 2.29
N PRO A 63 20.48 -10.28 2.37
CA PRO A 63 21.94 -10.25 2.25
C PRO A 63 22.65 -11.03 3.36
N ALA A 64 22.08 -11.06 4.56
CA ALA A 64 22.65 -11.79 5.69
C ALA A 64 22.70 -13.30 5.41
N PHE A 65 21.66 -13.86 4.78
CA PHE A 65 21.67 -15.26 4.34
C PHE A 65 22.75 -15.54 3.29
N GLY A 66 23.02 -14.58 2.39
CA GLY A 66 24.13 -14.68 1.44
C GLY A 66 25.49 -14.74 2.13
N ILE A 67 25.70 -13.94 3.18
CA ILE A 67 26.92 -13.98 4.00
C ILE A 67 27.07 -15.34 4.68
N VAL A 68 26.00 -15.88 5.29
CA VAL A 68 26.02 -17.21 5.91
C VAL A 68 26.37 -18.29 4.90
N ALA A 69 25.82 -18.23 3.67
CA ALA A 69 26.14 -19.17 2.60
C ALA A 69 27.63 -19.11 2.19
N ALA A 70 28.22 -17.91 2.08
CA ALA A 70 29.65 -17.77 1.80
C ALA A 70 30.52 -18.31 2.92
N VAL A 71 30.17 -18.03 4.19
CA VAL A 71 30.91 -18.57 5.34
C VAL A 71 30.89 -20.10 5.33
N MET A 72 29.72 -20.71 5.09
CA MET A 72 29.60 -22.16 4.96
C MET A 72 30.46 -22.72 3.82
N GLY A 73 30.49 -22.05 2.66
CA GLY A 73 31.33 -22.44 1.53
C GLY A 73 32.83 -22.34 1.83
N VAL A 74 33.27 -21.31 2.56
CA VAL A 74 34.67 -21.16 2.99
C VAL A 74 35.04 -22.26 3.99
N VAL A 75 34.19 -22.56 4.96
CA VAL A 75 34.43 -23.65 5.93
C VAL A 75 34.60 -24.99 5.20
N HIS A 76 33.73 -25.29 4.23
CA HIS A 76 33.82 -26.51 3.45
C HIS A 76 35.08 -26.58 2.56
N THR A 77 35.49 -25.43 2.01
CA THR A 77 36.75 -25.31 1.26
C THR A 77 37.96 -25.60 2.15
N MET A 78 37.95 -25.09 3.39
CA MET A 78 39.04 -25.31 4.36
C MET A 78 39.12 -26.76 4.85
N GLU A 79 38.00 -27.47 4.92
CA GLU A 79 37.99 -28.91 5.22
C GLU A 79 38.62 -29.73 4.09
N SER A 80 38.47 -29.28 2.84
CA SER A 80 38.82 -30.04 1.64
C SER A 80 40.16 -29.62 1.01
N LEU A 81 41.09 -29.07 1.81
CA LEU A 81 42.40 -28.57 1.33
C LEU A 81 43.30 -29.62 0.68
N PHE A 82 43.01 -30.91 0.87
CA PHE A 82 43.72 -32.02 0.24
C PHE A 82 43.31 -32.27 -1.22
N LEU A 83 42.24 -31.63 -1.71
CA LEU A 83 41.78 -31.73 -3.09
C LEU A 83 42.69 -30.94 -4.06
N PRO A 84 42.71 -31.29 -5.35
CA PRO A 84 43.45 -30.53 -6.35
C PRO A 84 42.92 -29.08 -6.47
N PRO A 85 43.76 -28.11 -6.91
CA PRO A 85 43.39 -26.70 -7.01
C PRO A 85 42.13 -26.42 -7.86
N GLU A 86 41.89 -27.25 -8.87
CA GLU A 86 40.74 -27.15 -9.77
C GLU A 86 39.40 -27.36 -9.02
N GLU A 87 39.36 -28.33 -8.10
CA GLU A 87 38.16 -28.63 -7.30
C GLU A 87 37.96 -27.60 -6.18
N LEU A 88 39.04 -27.14 -5.55
CA LEU A 88 39.02 -26.03 -4.57
C LEU A 88 38.45 -24.74 -5.18
N GLY A 89 38.82 -24.43 -6.43
CA GLY A 89 38.30 -23.28 -7.16
C GLY A 89 36.77 -23.35 -7.33
N LEU A 90 36.23 -24.55 -7.57
CA LEU A 90 34.78 -24.75 -7.69
C LEU A 90 34.06 -24.51 -6.35
N LEU A 91 34.62 -24.98 -5.22
CA LEU A 91 34.04 -24.76 -3.89
C LEU A 91 33.99 -23.27 -3.52
N ILE A 92 35.05 -22.53 -3.82
CA ILE A 92 35.10 -21.08 -3.61
C ILE A 92 34.08 -20.36 -4.51
N ALA A 93 33.93 -20.80 -5.76
CA ALA A 93 32.94 -20.21 -6.67
C ALA A 93 31.52 -20.35 -6.12
N HIS A 94 31.14 -21.51 -5.56
CA HIS A 94 29.84 -21.68 -4.92
C HIS A 94 29.63 -20.73 -3.73
N ALA A 95 30.67 -20.52 -2.91
CA ALA A 95 30.62 -19.58 -1.78
C ALA A 95 30.35 -18.14 -2.25
N LEU A 96 31.03 -17.69 -3.32
CA LEU A 96 30.87 -16.36 -3.90
C LEU A 96 29.51 -16.15 -4.58
N VAL A 97 28.96 -17.19 -5.20
CA VAL A 97 27.61 -17.12 -5.78
C VAL A 97 26.54 -16.97 -4.68
N GLY A 98 26.78 -17.52 -3.48
CA GLY A 98 25.89 -17.35 -2.33
C GLY A 98 25.71 -15.89 -1.91
N THR A 99 26.79 -15.13 -1.77
CA THR A 99 26.73 -13.68 -1.42
C THR A 99 26.14 -12.87 -2.56
N PHE A 100 26.52 -13.16 -3.80
CA PHE A 100 25.95 -12.52 -4.98
C PHE A 100 24.43 -12.68 -5.03
N LEU A 101 23.94 -13.91 -4.85
CA LEU A 101 22.50 -14.20 -4.87
C LEU A 101 21.75 -13.49 -3.74
N GLY A 102 22.31 -13.45 -2.53
CA GLY A 102 21.69 -12.77 -1.39
C GLY A 102 21.48 -11.27 -1.65
N ILE A 103 22.51 -10.59 -2.17
CA ILE A 103 22.43 -9.16 -2.53
C ILE A 103 21.48 -8.95 -3.72
N LEU A 104 21.55 -9.82 -4.73
CA LEU A 104 20.72 -9.73 -5.94
C LEU A 104 19.23 -9.86 -5.61
N LEU A 105 18.85 -10.85 -4.79
CA LEU A 105 17.45 -11.06 -4.41
C LEU A 105 16.94 -9.93 -3.52
N SER A 106 17.76 -9.46 -2.58
CA SER A 106 17.43 -8.34 -1.71
C SER A 106 17.09 -7.08 -2.50
N TYR A 107 18.08 -6.53 -3.22
CA TYR A 107 17.94 -5.22 -3.87
C TYR A 107 17.28 -5.31 -5.24
N GLY A 108 17.43 -6.43 -5.94
CA GLY A 108 16.90 -6.61 -7.28
C GLY A 108 15.44 -7.05 -7.32
N MET A 109 14.92 -7.68 -6.26
CA MET A 109 13.57 -8.25 -6.27
C MET A 109 12.74 -7.86 -5.05
N VAL A 110 13.21 -8.15 -3.83
CA VAL A 110 12.37 -8.03 -2.62
C VAL A 110 12.13 -6.57 -2.25
N ALA A 111 13.18 -5.73 -2.22
CA ALA A 111 13.04 -4.32 -1.88
C ALA A 111 12.16 -3.53 -2.88
N PRO A 112 12.31 -3.67 -4.22
CA PRO A 112 11.40 -3.03 -5.17
C PRO A 112 9.94 -3.52 -5.02
N LEU A 113 9.74 -4.80 -4.71
CA LEU A 113 8.41 -5.36 -4.49
C LEU A 113 7.74 -4.78 -3.24
N ALA A 114 8.50 -4.62 -2.15
CA ALA A 114 8.04 -3.97 -0.92
C ALA A 114 7.58 -2.54 -1.20
N ALA A 115 8.40 -1.75 -1.88
CA ALA A 115 8.09 -0.37 -2.24
C ALA A 115 6.85 -0.25 -3.15
N LEU A 116 6.68 -1.18 -4.10
CA LEU A 116 5.50 -1.21 -4.95
C LEU A 116 4.23 -1.54 -4.16
N HIS A 117 4.33 -2.42 -3.17
CA HIS A 117 3.19 -2.76 -2.31
C HIS A 117 2.80 -1.57 -1.42
N GLU A 118 3.78 -0.88 -0.83
CA GLU A 118 3.59 0.35 -0.05
C GLU A 118 2.89 1.46 -0.87
N GLN A 119 3.32 1.65 -2.13
CA GLN A 119 2.68 2.58 -3.05
C GLN A 119 1.22 2.23 -3.31
N LYS A 120 0.93 0.95 -3.56
CA LYS A 120 -0.45 0.48 -3.78
C LYS A 120 -1.33 0.62 -2.55
N ALA A 121 -0.82 0.31 -1.36
CA ALA A 121 -1.55 0.50 -0.10
C ALA A 121 -1.90 1.98 0.13
N THR A 122 -0.96 2.87 -0.17
CA THR A 122 -1.17 4.32 -0.11
C THR A 122 -2.22 4.80 -1.12
N GLU A 123 -2.18 4.29 -2.35
CA GLU A 123 -3.15 4.61 -3.40
C GLU A 123 -4.56 4.11 -3.04
N ALA A 124 -4.66 2.87 -2.54
CA ALA A 124 -5.93 2.28 -2.10
C ALA A 124 -6.56 3.09 -0.95
N SER A 125 -5.75 3.66 -0.06
CA SER A 125 -6.26 4.48 1.06
C SER A 125 -6.92 5.79 0.59
N LYS A 126 -6.56 6.32 -0.59
CA LYS A 126 -7.08 7.61 -1.08
C LYS A 126 -8.57 7.61 -1.36
N ILE A 127 -9.16 6.46 -1.68
CA ILE A 127 -10.60 6.37 -1.90
C ILE A 127 -11.38 6.71 -0.63
N TYR A 128 -10.88 6.23 0.53
CA TYR A 128 -11.52 6.48 1.81
C TYR A 128 -11.35 7.92 2.26
N ASP A 129 -10.17 8.53 2.04
CA ASP A 129 -9.95 9.97 2.29
C ASP A 129 -10.94 10.83 1.47
N CYS A 130 -11.19 10.45 0.21
CA CYS A 130 -12.14 11.12 -0.66
C CYS A 130 -13.58 11.00 -0.14
N ILE A 131 -13.99 9.79 0.28
CA ILE A 131 -15.32 9.55 0.86
C ILE A 131 -15.49 10.36 2.15
N LYS A 132 -14.50 10.33 3.04
CA LYS A 132 -14.48 11.15 4.27
C LYS A 132 -14.72 12.62 3.97
N ALA A 133 -13.94 13.20 3.06
CA ALA A 133 -14.05 14.63 2.74
C ALA A 133 -15.43 15.01 2.17
N VAL A 134 -16.02 14.15 1.34
CA VAL A 134 -17.36 14.38 0.78
C VAL A 134 -18.45 14.26 1.85
N LEU A 135 -18.37 13.23 2.71
CA LEU A 135 -19.35 13.01 3.78
C LEU A 135 -19.30 14.13 4.82
N LEU A 136 -18.12 14.53 5.27
CA LEU A 136 -17.96 15.65 6.22
C LEU A 136 -18.44 16.98 5.62
N ALA A 137 -18.18 17.25 4.34
CA ALA A 137 -18.73 18.43 3.68
C ALA A 137 -20.27 18.37 3.61
N SER A 138 -20.85 17.20 3.34
CA SER A 138 -22.29 17.02 3.36
C SER A 138 -22.89 17.22 4.77
N MET A 139 -22.21 16.76 5.82
CA MET A 139 -22.63 16.95 7.22
C MET A 139 -22.63 18.41 7.65
N ASN A 140 -21.67 19.20 7.16
CA ASN A 140 -21.61 20.64 7.40
C ASN A 140 -22.67 21.45 6.61
N GLY A 141 -23.54 20.79 5.85
CA GLY A 141 -24.63 21.43 5.10
C GLY A 141 -24.20 22.10 3.79
N TYR A 142 -23.00 21.80 3.27
CA TYR A 142 -22.61 22.27 1.94
C TYR A 142 -23.48 21.63 0.86
N ALA A 143 -23.76 22.39 -0.21
CA ALA A 143 -24.49 21.87 -1.35
C ALA A 143 -23.72 20.72 -2.02
N PRO A 144 -24.39 19.69 -2.59
CA PRO A 144 -23.71 18.53 -3.18
C PRO A 144 -22.61 18.87 -4.21
N PRO A 145 -22.75 19.88 -5.10
CA PRO A 145 -21.66 20.26 -6.01
C PRO A 145 -20.40 20.74 -5.28
N VAL A 146 -20.58 21.43 -4.15
CA VAL A 146 -19.47 21.93 -3.32
C VAL A 146 -18.84 20.78 -2.54
N ALA A 147 -19.63 19.86 -1.99
CA ALA A 147 -19.10 18.69 -1.28
C ALA A 147 -18.21 17.80 -2.18
N ILE A 148 -18.56 17.64 -3.47
CA ILE A 148 -17.74 16.88 -4.42
C ILE A 148 -16.38 17.57 -4.67
N GLU A 149 -16.31 18.90 -4.61
CA GLU A 149 -15.05 19.63 -4.74
C GLU A 149 -14.08 19.35 -3.59
N PHE A 150 -14.59 19.14 -2.37
CA PHE A 150 -13.75 18.71 -1.24
C PHE A 150 -13.12 17.35 -1.52
N GLY A 151 -13.89 16.37 -1.99
CA GLY A 151 -13.37 15.06 -2.41
C GLY A 151 -12.32 15.17 -3.52
N ARG A 152 -12.56 15.99 -4.55
CA ARG A 152 -11.62 16.21 -5.65
C ARG A 152 -10.27 16.75 -5.18
N LYS A 153 -10.26 17.63 -4.17
CA LYS A 153 -9.04 18.26 -3.64
C LYS A 153 -8.20 17.33 -2.78
N VAL A 154 -8.73 16.19 -2.36
CA VAL A 154 -8.01 15.17 -1.58
C VAL A 154 -7.26 14.18 -2.46
N LEU A 155 -7.70 13.99 -3.71
CA LEU A 155 -7.02 13.12 -4.67
C LEU A 155 -5.63 13.63 -5.05
N PHE A 156 -4.71 12.70 -5.38
CA PHE A 156 -3.39 13.02 -5.91
C PHE A 156 -3.48 13.84 -7.20
N SER A 157 -2.48 14.69 -7.46
CA SER A 157 -2.48 15.57 -8.64
C SER A 157 -2.50 14.81 -9.97
N THR A 158 -2.01 13.56 -9.98
CA THR A 158 -2.01 12.65 -11.14
C THR A 158 -3.42 12.17 -11.50
N ASP A 159 -4.23 11.86 -10.48
CA ASP A 159 -5.55 11.23 -10.65
C ASP A 159 -6.70 12.21 -10.45
N ARG A 160 -6.39 13.45 -10.06
CA ARG A 160 -7.36 14.52 -9.83
C ARG A 160 -7.91 15.02 -11.17
N PRO A 161 -9.22 14.86 -11.44
CA PRO A 161 -9.83 15.45 -12.63
C PRO A 161 -9.84 16.98 -12.55
N SER A 162 -9.83 17.63 -13.71
CA SER A 162 -10.12 19.06 -13.78
C SER A 162 -11.56 19.34 -13.37
N PHE A 163 -11.83 20.58 -12.98
CA PHE A 163 -13.17 21.01 -12.59
C PHE A 163 -14.20 20.75 -13.71
N ARG A 164 -13.80 21.06 -14.96
CA ARG A 164 -14.66 20.91 -16.14
C ARG A 164 -14.97 19.45 -16.46
N GLU A 165 -13.97 18.59 -16.41
CA GLU A 165 -14.15 17.15 -16.64
C GLU A 165 -15.10 16.54 -15.60
N LEU A 166 -14.92 16.88 -14.32
CA LEU A 166 -15.80 16.42 -13.25
C LEU A 166 -17.25 16.89 -13.47
N GLU A 167 -17.45 18.17 -13.79
CA GLU A 167 -18.78 18.74 -14.00
C GLU A 167 -19.50 18.13 -15.21
N GLU A 168 -18.78 17.94 -16.32
CA GLU A 168 -19.30 17.28 -17.52
C GLU A 168 -19.71 15.84 -17.23
N GLU A 169 -18.91 15.11 -16.45
CA GLU A 169 -19.17 13.71 -16.16
C GLU A 169 -20.33 13.52 -15.17
N ILE A 170 -20.50 14.44 -14.21
CA ILE A 170 -21.69 14.49 -13.35
C ILE A 170 -22.95 14.78 -14.19
N LYS A 171 -22.88 15.70 -15.16
CA LYS A 171 -24.01 16.03 -16.03
C LYS A 171 -24.40 14.85 -16.92
N LYS A 172 -23.43 14.16 -17.53
CA LYS A 172 -23.68 12.96 -18.37
C LYS A 172 -24.35 11.82 -17.61
N ARG A 173 -24.05 11.66 -16.30
CA ARG A 173 -24.63 10.59 -15.46
C ARG A 173 -25.99 10.94 -14.84
N LYS A 174 -26.39 12.21 -14.87
CA LYS A 174 -27.73 12.67 -14.46
C LYS A 174 -28.78 12.47 -15.56
N ALA A 175 -28.36 12.39 -16.83
CA ALA A 175 -29.18 11.99 -17.96
C ALA A 175 -29.38 10.47 -17.99
#